data_AF-A0A2A4ILC3-F1
#
_entry.id   AF-A0A2A4ILC3-F1
#
_cell.length_a   1.000
_cell.length_b   1.000
_cell.length_c   1.000
_cell.angle_alpha   90.00
_cell.angle_beta   90.00
_cell.angle_gamma   90.00
#
_symmetry.space_group_name_H-M   'P 1'
#
loop_
_entity.id
_entity.type
_entity.pdbx_description
1 polymer ?
#
loop_
_entity_poly.entity_id
_entity_poly.type
_entity_poly.pdbx_seq_one_letter_code
_entity_poly.pdbx_strand_id
1 'polypeptide(L)'
;QNKSHIFHLKKILENKYNINSLIVFTQNNTDTININNVINLIDLKTYLNNFNDGTNYTSEDMDYIYNKLISSNKDISNAKHIENINNTKKEIRSGICPRCKGKLVLREGKYGEFYGCSNYPYCKFTIKK
;
A
#
# COMPACT_ATOMS: atom_id res chain seq x y z
N GLN A 1 3.78 6.08 -5.41
CA GLN A 1 4.09 4.78 -4.77
C GLN A 1 4.17 4.89 -3.25
N ASN A 2 4.97 5.81 -2.70
CA ASN A 2 5.20 5.97 -1.25
C ASN A 2 3.91 6.15 -0.42
N LYS A 3 2.96 6.98 -0.88
CA LYS A 3 1.67 7.17 -0.19
C LYS A 3 0.89 5.87 0.01
N SER A 4 0.99 4.93 -0.95
CA SER A 4 0.34 3.62 -0.84
C SER A 4 1.02 2.74 0.20
N HIS A 5 2.36 2.72 0.22
CA HIS A 5 3.11 1.98 1.23
C HIS A 5 2.81 2.50 2.65
N ILE A 6 2.84 3.83 2.85
CA ILE A 6 2.49 4.44 4.14
C ILE A 6 1.08 4.07 4.56
N PHE A 7 0.10 4.11 3.64
CA PHE A 7 -1.28 3.70 3.93
C PHE A 7 -1.37 2.24 4.42
N HIS A 8 -0.67 1.32 3.76
CA HIS A 8 -0.69 -0.09 4.16
C HIS A 8 0.05 -0.33 5.48
N LEU A 9 1.19 0.30 5.69
CA LEU A 9 1.93 0.21 6.96
C LEU A 9 1.09 0.75 8.11
N LYS A 10 0.43 1.90 7.94
CA LYS A 10 -0.52 2.43 8.94
C LYS A 10 -1.63 1.45 9.26
N LYS A 11 -2.17 0.75 8.26
CA LYS A 11 -3.20 -0.27 8.46
C LYS A 11 -2.67 -1.49 9.23
N ILE A 12 -1.48 -1.98 8.89
CA ILE A 12 -0.81 -3.10 9.59
C ILE A 12 -0.57 -2.73 11.06
N LEU A 13 -0.17 -1.49 11.30
CA LEU A 13 0.14 -0.93 12.62
C LEU A 13 -1.06 -0.28 13.31
N GLU A 14 -2.29 -0.55 12.84
CA GLU A 14 -3.55 -0.12 13.47
C GLU A 14 -3.65 1.40 13.70
N ASN A 15 -2.96 2.20 12.89
CA ASN A 15 -2.83 3.65 13.01
C ASN A 15 -2.29 4.14 14.37
N LYS A 16 -1.64 3.26 15.15
CA LYS A 16 -1.09 3.60 16.48
C LYS A 16 0.20 4.43 16.42
N TYR A 17 0.98 4.26 15.36
CA TYR A 17 2.33 4.81 15.26
C TYR A 17 2.45 5.82 14.11
N ASN A 18 3.25 6.86 14.34
CA ASN A 18 3.61 7.80 13.30
C ASN A 18 4.61 7.16 12.32
N ILE A 19 4.43 7.41 11.02
CA ILE A 19 5.30 6.85 9.96
C ILE A 19 5.84 8.00 9.14
N ASN A 20 7.13 8.29 9.34
CA ASN A 20 7.87 9.29 8.58
C ASN A 20 8.54 8.61 7.38
N SER A 21 8.22 9.09 6.18
CA SER A 21 8.81 8.56 4.93
C SER A 21 9.91 9.50 4.47
N LEU A 22 11.14 9.00 4.46
CA LEU A 22 12.32 9.67 3.91
C LEU A 22 12.70 9.05 2.56
N ILE A 23 12.88 9.87 1.54
CA ILE A 23 13.36 9.45 0.22
C ILE A 23 14.83 9.83 0.13
N VAL A 24 15.68 8.86 -0.18
CA VAL A 24 17.12 9.07 -0.28
C VAL A 24 17.56 8.81 -1.72
N PHE A 25 18.15 9.82 -2.36
CA PHE A 25 18.75 9.69 -3.68
C PHE A 25 20.25 9.40 -3.57
N THR A 26 20.75 8.50 -4.41
CA THR A 26 22.17 8.13 -4.46
C THR A 26 23.00 9.03 -5.37
N GLN A 27 22.35 9.90 -6.15
CA GLN A 27 22.95 10.86 -7.08
C GLN A 27 22.49 12.27 -6.73
N ASN A 28 23.28 13.28 -7.07
CA ASN A 28 23.03 14.71 -6.83
C ASN A 28 21.90 15.29 -7.72
N ASN A 29 20.78 14.58 -7.85
CA ASN A 29 19.61 15.02 -8.63
C ASN A 29 18.52 15.67 -7.77
N THR A 30 18.80 15.92 -6.48
CA THR A 30 17.83 16.51 -5.54
C THR A 30 17.70 18.02 -5.67
N ASP A 31 18.61 18.69 -6.40
CA ASP A 31 18.63 20.15 -6.53
C ASP A 31 17.35 20.73 -7.15
N THR A 32 16.58 19.88 -7.84
CA THR A 32 15.28 20.23 -8.45
C THR A 32 14.08 19.93 -7.55
N ILE A 33 14.28 19.30 -6.38
CA ILE A 33 13.22 18.82 -5.49
C ILE A 33 13.45 19.40 -4.08
N ASN A 34 12.95 20.60 -3.85
CA ASN A 34 12.96 21.22 -2.53
C ASN A 34 11.76 20.73 -1.69
N ILE A 35 11.85 19.51 -1.17
CA ILE A 35 10.84 18.92 -0.30
C ILE A 35 11.54 18.32 0.93
N ASN A 36 11.06 18.66 2.13
CA ASN A 36 11.69 18.34 3.42
C ASN A 36 11.97 16.85 3.70
N ASN A 37 11.39 15.93 2.92
CA ASN A 37 11.53 14.49 3.11
C ASN A 37 12.27 13.80 1.95
N VAL A 38 13.00 14.56 1.15
CA VAL A 38 13.85 14.09 0.07
C VAL A 38 15.27 14.60 0.33
N ILE A 39 16.23 13.69 0.45
CA ILE A 39 17.62 14.02 0.75
C ILE A 39 18.59 13.23 -0.13
N ASN A 40 19.85 13.67 -0.18
CA ASN A 40 20.93 12.87 -0.72
C ASN A 40 21.44 11.86 0.30
N LEU A 41 22.07 10.80 -0.21
CA LEU A 41 22.71 9.78 0.63
C LEU A 41 23.76 10.37 1.58
N ILE A 42 24.48 11.42 1.14
CA ILE A 42 25.51 12.09 1.94
C ILE A 42 24.90 12.72 3.20
N ASP A 43 23.68 13.23 3.12
CA ASP A 43 22.99 13.91 4.22
C ASP A 43 22.24 12.95 5.14
N LEU A 44 22.12 11.66 4.78
CA LEU A 44 21.32 10.69 5.52
C LEU A 44 21.76 10.56 6.98
N LYS A 45 23.07 10.48 7.23
CA LYS A 45 23.60 10.35 8.59
C LYS A 45 23.27 11.58 9.43
N THR A 46 23.47 12.77 8.86
CA THR A 46 23.16 14.04 9.52
C THR A 46 21.68 14.18 9.80
N TYR A 47 20.83 13.80 8.84
CA TYR A 47 19.38 13.79 9.00
C TYR A 47 18.96 12.86 10.14
N LEU A 48 19.40 11.60 10.14
CA LEU A 48 19.02 10.62 11.17
C LEU A 48 19.46 11.01 12.58
N ASN A 49 20.66 11.59 12.71
CA ASN A 49 21.16 12.03 14.01
C ASN A 49 20.39 13.23 14.58
N ASN A 50 19.86 14.09 13.71
CA ASN A 50 19.08 15.27 14.11
C ASN A 50 17.56 15.02 14.08
N PHE A 51 17.14 13.83 13.66
CA PHE A 51 15.73 13.53 13.50
C PHE A 51 15.07 13.38 14.87
N ASN A 52 14.08 14.23 15.13
CA ASN A 52 13.23 14.14 16.30
C ASN A 52 11.82 14.54 15.87
N ASP A 53 10.89 13.58 15.86
CA ASP A 53 9.48 13.83 15.54
C ASP A 53 8.61 13.96 16.80
N GLY A 54 9.24 14.12 17.97
CA GLY A 54 8.57 14.24 19.26
C GLY A 54 7.93 12.94 19.74
N THR A 55 8.18 11.81 19.08
CA THR A 55 7.68 10.50 19.50
C THR A 55 8.66 9.84 20.48
N ASN A 56 8.10 9.20 21.50
CA ASN A 56 8.85 8.46 22.51
C ASN A 56 8.28 7.03 22.54
N TYR A 57 8.78 6.17 21.65
CA TYR A 57 8.37 4.76 21.60
C TYR A 57 9.20 3.94 22.58
N THR A 58 8.54 3.03 23.30
CA THR A 58 9.21 2.13 24.25
C THR A 58 9.85 0.94 23.53
N SER A 59 10.65 0.14 24.24
CA SER A 59 11.16 -1.13 23.71
C SER A 59 10.02 -2.08 23.35
N GLU A 60 8.93 -2.12 24.13
CA GLU A 60 7.76 -2.93 23.81
C GLU A 60 7.05 -2.47 22.53
N ASP A 61 6.97 -1.16 22.29
CA ASP A 61 6.44 -0.61 21.03
C ASP A 61 7.29 -1.08 19.84
N MET A 62 8.62 -1.01 19.97
CA MET A 62 9.54 -1.42 18.91
C MET A 62 9.44 -2.92 18.61
N ASP A 63 9.34 -3.75 19.66
CA ASP A 63 9.14 -5.19 19.52
C ASP A 63 7.79 -5.50 18.87
N TYR A 64 6.72 -4.80 19.27
CA TYR A 64 5.41 -4.93 18.64
C TYR A 64 5.46 -4.58 17.16
N ILE A 65 6.03 -3.42 16.80
CA ILE A 65 6.17 -2.97 15.41
C ILE A 65 6.95 -4.01 14.60
N TYR A 66 8.12 -4.43 15.08
CA TYR A 66 8.98 -5.38 14.38
C TYR A 66 8.24 -6.71 14.12
N ASN A 67 7.67 -7.32 15.17
CA ASN A 67 6.97 -8.58 15.07
C ASN A 67 5.72 -8.47 14.17
N LYS A 68 4.99 -7.36 14.23
CA LYS A 68 3.82 -7.12 13.35
C LYS A 68 4.23 -7.00 11.88
N LEU A 69 5.30 -6.28 11.59
CA LEU A 69 5.79 -6.12 10.21
C LEU A 69 6.33 -7.44 9.65
N ILE A 70 7.15 -8.17 10.39
CA ILE A 70 7.69 -9.46 9.97
C ILE A 70 6.57 -10.49 9.74
N SER A 71 5.62 -10.59 10.67
CA SER A 71 4.47 -11.50 10.53
C SER A 71 3.53 -11.13 9.37
N SER A 72 3.52 -9.85 8.96
CA SER A 72 2.77 -9.35 7.81
C SER A 72 3.53 -9.52 6.48
N ASN A 73 4.85 -9.60 6.54
CA ASN A 73 5.75 -9.97 5.42
C ASN A 73 5.74 -11.48 5.12
N LYS A 74 4.68 -12.21 5.48
CA LYS A 74 4.50 -13.58 5.02
C LYS A 74 4.54 -13.57 3.49
N ASP A 75 5.61 -14.11 2.93
CA ASP A 75 5.67 -14.48 1.53
C ASP A 75 4.38 -15.27 1.25
N ILE A 76 3.56 -14.70 0.38
CA ILE A 76 2.47 -15.48 -0.19
C ILE A 76 3.20 -16.55 -0.98
N SER A 77 3.26 -17.77 -0.44
CA SER A 77 3.85 -18.89 -1.16
C SER A 77 3.27 -18.91 -2.57
N ASN A 78 4.06 -19.28 -3.57
CA ASN A 78 3.57 -19.33 -4.95
C ASN A 78 2.24 -20.12 -5.05
N ALA A 79 2.10 -21.18 -4.24
CA ALA A 79 0.85 -21.93 -4.09
C ALA A 79 -0.33 -21.04 -3.66
N LYS A 80 -0.18 -20.25 -2.59
CA LYS A 80 -1.21 -19.34 -2.08
C LYS A 80 -1.49 -18.17 -3.04
N HIS A 81 -0.50 -17.74 -3.80
CA HIS A 81 -0.68 -16.71 -4.84
C HIS A 81 -1.55 -17.24 -5.98
N ILE A 82 -1.23 -18.44 -6.46
CA ILE A 82 -2.00 -19.15 -7.50
C ILE A 82 -3.44 -19.40 -7.02
N GLU A 83 -3.61 -19.81 -5.76
CA GLU A 83 -4.93 -20.00 -5.15
C GLU A 83 -5.75 -18.70 -5.15
N ASN A 84 -5.16 -17.57 -4.72
CA ASN A 84 -5.82 -16.27 -4.72
C ASN A 84 -6.23 -15.82 -6.14
N ILE A 85 -5.39 -16.07 -7.15
CA ILE A 85 -5.72 -15.78 -8.56
C ILE A 85 -6.93 -16.62 -8.99
N ASN A 86 -6.92 -17.92 -8.68
CA ASN A 86 -8.00 -18.83 -9.07
C ASN A 86 -9.32 -18.44 -8.39
N ASN A 87 -9.29 -18.10 -7.10
CA ASN A 87 -10.45 -17.60 -6.37
C ASN A 87 -10.98 -16.29 -6.96
N THR A 88 -10.10 -15.34 -7.27
CA THR A 88 -10.48 -14.07 -7.92
C THR A 88 -11.16 -14.31 -9.26
N LYS A 89 -10.61 -15.20 -10.10
CA LYS A 89 -11.21 -15.58 -11.40
C LYS A 89 -12.58 -16.23 -11.21
N LYS A 90 -12.73 -17.09 -10.20
CA LYS A 90 -14.01 -17.75 -9.86
C LYS A 90 -15.06 -16.72 -9.46
N GLU A 91 -14.72 -15.78 -8.58
CA GLU A 91 -15.63 -14.71 -8.14
C GLU A 91 -16.10 -13.85 -9.31
N ILE A 92 -15.18 -13.45 -10.18
CA ILE A 92 -15.51 -12.68 -11.39
C ILE A 92 -16.46 -13.46 -12.30
N ARG A 93 -16.20 -14.75 -12.56
CA ARG A 93 -17.08 -15.61 -13.36
C ARG A 93 -18.47 -15.76 -12.75
N SER A 94 -18.56 -15.75 -11.42
CA SER A 94 -19.82 -15.76 -10.68
C SER A 94 -20.48 -14.38 -10.57
N GLY A 95 -19.94 -13.34 -11.22
CA GLY A 95 -20.49 -11.99 -11.17
C GLY A 95 -20.30 -11.29 -9.81
N ILE A 96 -19.28 -11.69 -9.04
CA ILE A 96 -18.97 -11.14 -7.72
C ILE A 96 -17.69 -10.31 -7.80
N CYS A 97 -17.72 -9.11 -7.21
CA CYS A 97 -16.57 -8.22 -7.14
C CYS A 97 -15.53 -8.76 -6.15
N PRO A 98 -14.28 -9.02 -6.58
CA PRO A 98 -13.27 -9.58 -5.69
C PRO A 98 -12.79 -8.60 -4.61
N ARG A 99 -13.05 -7.30 -4.79
CA ARG A 99 -12.62 -6.24 -3.85
C ARG A 99 -13.57 -6.00 -2.70
N CYS A 100 -14.88 -6.07 -2.93
CA CYS A 100 -15.89 -5.73 -1.93
C CYS A 100 -17.05 -6.72 -1.83
N LYS A 101 -17.00 -7.83 -2.59
CA LYS A 101 -18.04 -8.86 -2.67
C LYS A 101 -19.41 -8.39 -3.19
N GLY A 102 -19.53 -7.13 -3.61
CA GLY A 102 -20.72 -6.62 -4.33
C GLY A 102 -20.89 -7.24 -5.71
N LYS A 103 -22.05 -7.02 -6.34
CA LYS A 103 -22.37 -7.59 -7.66
C LYS A 103 -21.58 -6.89 -8.77
N LEU A 104 -21.10 -7.64 -9.75
CA LEU A 104 -20.61 -7.11 -11.02
C LEU A 104 -21.79 -6.92 -11.97
N VAL A 105 -21.90 -5.72 -12.52
CA VAL A 105 -22.96 -5.34 -13.45
C VAL A 105 -22.35 -4.91 -14.78
N LEU A 106 -22.99 -5.30 -15.88
CA LEU A 106 -22.59 -4.86 -17.20
C LEU A 106 -22.88 -3.35 -17.35
N ARG A 107 -21.92 -2.60 -17.88
CA ARG A 107 -22.01 -1.17 -18.14
C ARG A 107 -21.44 -0.86 -19.50
N GLU A 108 -21.95 0.19 -20.12
CA GLU A 108 -21.42 0.74 -21.35
C GLU A 108 -20.56 1.97 -21.04
N GLY A 109 -19.38 2.03 -21.63
CA GLY A 109 -18.49 3.18 -21.54
C GLY A 109 -18.02 3.62 -22.92
N LYS A 110 -17.27 4.72 -22.97
CA LYS A 110 -16.71 5.28 -24.20
C LYS A 110 -15.95 4.27 -25.07
N TYR A 111 -15.38 3.22 -24.46
CA TYR A 111 -14.56 2.21 -25.14
C TYR A 111 -15.26 0.85 -25.26
N GLY A 112 -16.59 0.81 -25.13
CA GLY A 112 -17.40 -0.40 -25.19
C GLY A 112 -17.85 -0.90 -23.82
N GLU A 113 -18.39 -2.13 -23.81
CA GLU A 113 -18.96 -2.75 -22.63
C GLU A 113 -17.90 -3.26 -21.64
N PHE A 114 -18.20 -3.14 -20.34
CA PHE A 114 -17.36 -3.66 -19.27
C PHE A 114 -18.21 -4.06 -18.05
N TYR A 115 -17.68 -4.95 -17.21
CA TYR A 115 -18.27 -5.23 -15.92
C TYR A 115 -17.75 -4.25 -14.87
N GLY A 116 -18.64 -3.50 -14.22
CA GLY A 116 -18.33 -2.62 -13.11
C GLY A 116 -18.94 -3.10 -11.81
N CYS A 117 -18.34 -2.76 -10.67
CA CYS A 117 -18.96 -3.06 -9.37
C CYS A 117 -20.22 -2.21 -9.15
N SER A 118 -21.28 -2.84 -8.62
CA SER A 118 -22.52 -2.19 -8.21
C SER A 118 -22.29 -1.09 -7.17
N ASN A 119 -21.27 -1.23 -6.33
CA ASN A 119 -20.99 -0.33 -5.21
C ASN A 119 -20.16 0.90 -5.61
N TYR A 120 -20.06 1.22 -6.91
CA TYR A 120 -19.52 2.50 -7.36
C TYR A 120 -20.36 3.66 -6.78
N PRO A 121 -19.77 4.77 -6.27
CA PRO A 121 -18.37 5.19 -6.41
C PRO A 121 -17.39 4.62 -5.37
N TYR A 122 -17.88 3.98 -4.31
CA TYR A 122 -17.07 3.46 -3.21
C TYR A 122 -16.19 2.28 -3.61
N CYS A 123 -16.64 1.47 -4.57
CA CYS A 123 -15.82 0.45 -5.21
C CYS A 123 -15.67 0.72 -6.71
N LYS A 124 -14.47 1.10 -7.12
CA LYS A 124 -14.12 1.41 -8.52
C LYS A 124 -13.56 0.20 -9.29
N PHE A 125 -13.88 -1.02 -8.87
CA PHE A 125 -13.46 -2.22 -9.60
C PHE A 125 -14.18 -2.29 -10.94
N THR A 126 -13.41 -2.49 -12.01
CA THR A 126 -13.91 -2.75 -13.36
C THR A 126 -13.09 -3.85 -14.01
N ILE A 127 -13.71 -4.60 -14.91
CA ILE A 127 -13.05 -5.59 -15.76
C ILE A 127 -13.67 -5.55 -17.15
N LYS A 128 -12.85 -5.69 -18.20
CA LYS A 128 -13.35 -5.78 -19.57
C LYS A 128 -14.24 -7.01 -19.71
N LYS A 129 -15.30 -6.89 -20.52
CA LYS A 129 -16.14 -8.03 -20.91
C LYS A 129 -15.33 -9.03 -21.71
#